data_AF-A0A9D4NSM5-F1
#
_entry.id   AF-A0A9D4NSM5-F1
#
_cell.length_a   1.000
_cell.length_b   1.000
_cell.length_c   1.000
_cell.angle_alpha   90.00
_cell.angle_beta   90.00
_cell.angle_gamma   90.00
#
_symmetry.space_group_name_H-M   'P 1'
#
loop_
_entity.id
_entity.type
_entity.pdbx_description
1 polymer ?
#
loop_
_entity_poly.entity_id
_entity_poly.type
_entity_poly.pdbx_seq_one_letter_code
_entity_poly.pdbx_strand_id
1 'polypeptide(L)'
;MLLHLLSRLDVARQRAQQARRKRFGRHEPISLATMRYELRTFDLWRSIIAECLASFLYVFLLCATHLTWTGSNFIFGSSTPNWLIIALCSGFTMATLIQCFGHISGGHINPAVTISFLFTKRISPLRAFMYILAHCTGAIAGAALLYGVTVTGNQMHSMGPLGITIGHDSLNVWQLVTVELLLTFVVVFTTYATMDSNRKSFGSDALSIGIAYLIASLTGCHD
;
A
#
# COMPACT_ATOMS: atom_id res chain seq x y z
N MET A 1 -11.63 -19.30 -47.25
CA MET A 1 -10.25 -18.79 -47.41
C MET A 1 -10.03 -17.46 -46.68
N LEU A 2 -10.93 -16.46 -46.84
CA LEU A 2 -10.78 -15.11 -46.27
C LEU A 2 -10.84 -15.06 -44.72
N LEU A 3 -11.74 -15.83 -44.09
CA LEU A 3 -11.82 -15.96 -42.62
C LEU A 3 -10.55 -16.59 -42.00
N HIS A 4 -9.86 -17.46 -42.74
CA HIS A 4 -8.62 -18.07 -42.27
C HIS A 4 -7.43 -17.12 -42.36
N LEU A 5 -7.46 -16.16 -43.29
CA LEU A 5 -6.47 -15.09 -43.37
C LEU A 5 -6.68 -14.04 -42.27
N LEU A 6 -7.93 -13.70 -41.96
CA LEU A 6 -8.24 -12.76 -40.87
C LEU A 6 -7.80 -13.31 -39.50
N SER A 7 -8.07 -14.59 -39.20
CA SER A 7 -7.61 -15.19 -37.93
C SER A 7 -6.09 -15.24 -37.80
N ARG A 8 -5.37 -15.48 -38.91
CA ARG A 8 -3.90 -15.45 -38.96
C ARG A 8 -3.36 -14.04 -38.72
N LEU A 9 -4.03 -13.01 -39.25
CA LEU A 9 -3.67 -11.61 -39.05
C LEU A 9 -3.90 -11.15 -37.61
N ASP A 10 -4.99 -11.58 -36.96
CA ASP A 10 -5.24 -11.26 -35.56
C ASP A 10 -4.24 -11.92 -34.62
N VAL A 11 -3.91 -13.19 -34.85
CA VAL A 11 -2.86 -13.89 -34.10
C VAL A 11 -1.49 -13.23 -34.31
N ALA A 12 -1.18 -12.78 -35.53
CA ALA A 12 0.06 -12.05 -35.81
C ALA A 12 0.10 -10.68 -35.11
N ARG A 13 -1.02 -9.94 -35.10
CA ARG A 13 -1.15 -8.67 -34.37
C ARG A 13 -1.01 -8.88 -32.86
N GLN A 14 -1.64 -9.90 -32.29
CA GLN A 14 -1.52 -10.24 -30.87
C GLN A 14 -0.09 -10.63 -30.49
N ARG A 15 0.59 -11.43 -31.33
CA ARG A 15 2.01 -11.80 -31.13
C ARG A 15 2.93 -10.59 -31.24
N ALA A 16 2.67 -9.67 -32.17
CA ALA A 16 3.41 -8.43 -32.30
C ALA A 16 3.20 -7.52 -31.08
N GLN A 17 1.96 -7.41 -30.57
CA GLN A 17 1.65 -6.66 -29.34
C GLN A 17 2.29 -7.30 -28.10
N GLN A 18 2.27 -8.64 -27.98
CA GLN A 18 2.96 -9.36 -26.91
C GLN A 18 4.48 -9.22 -26.99
N ALA A 19 5.08 -9.26 -28.18
CA ALA A 19 6.51 -9.04 -28.37
C ALA A 19 6.91 -7.59 -28.03
N ARG A 20 6.05 -6.61 -28.34
CA ARG A 20 6.24 -5.20 -27.98
C ARG A 20 6.12 -4.98 -26.46
N ARG A 21 5.17 -5.64 -25.79
CA ARG A 21 5.07 -5.69 -24.32
C ARG A 21 6.30 -6.36 -23.67
N LYS A 22 6.81 -7.46 -24.23
CA LYS A 22 8.03 -8.13 -23.74
C LYS A 22 9.30 -7.30 -23.95
N ARG A 23 9.38 -6.52 -25.03
CA ARG A 23 10.49 -5.55 -25.24
C ARG A 23 10.46 -4.41 -24.21
N PHE A 24 9.28 -3.93 -23.83
CA PHE A 24 9.12 -2.92 -22.79
C PHE A 24 9.42 -3.45 -21.36
N GLY A 25 9.42 -4.78 -21.19
CA GLY A 25 9.83 -5.45 -19.96
C GLY A 25 11.31 -5.88 -19.91
N ARG A 26 12.09 -5.64 -20.97
CA ARG A 26 13.55 -5.80 -20.91
C ARG A 26 14.11 -4.52 -20.29
N HIS A 27 14.79 -4.67 -19.16
CA HIS A 27 15.50 -3.62 -18.45
C HIS A 27 16.53 -2.92 -19.37
N GLU A 28 16.10 -1.94 -20.14
CA GLU A 28 17.01 -0.88 -20.59
C GLU A 28 17.45 -0.08 -19.35
N PRO A 29 18.73 0.33 -19.28
CA PRO A 29 19.18 1.20 -18.20
C PRO A 29 18.32 2.47 -18.20
N ILE A 30 17.73 2.78 -17.04
CA ILE A 30 16.83 3.94 -16.85
C ILE A 30 17.61 5.22 -17.18
N SER A 31 17.43 5.72 -18.40
CA SER A 31 18.05 6.96 -18.88
C SER A 31 17.29 8.18 -18.35
N LEU A 32 18.01 9.27 -18.06
CA LEU A 32 17.44 10.57 -17.69
C LEU A 32 16.42 11.09 -18.73
N ALA A 33 16.60 10.73 -20.00
CA ALA A 33 15.66 11.07 -21.06
C ALA A 33 14.31 10.36 -20.89
N THR A 34 14.32 9.10 -20.46
CA THR A 34 13.11 8.31 -20.17
C THR A 34 12.34 8.88 -18.98
N MET A 35 13.04 9.36 -17.94
CA MET A 35 12.41 10.00 -16.77
C MET A 35 11.67 11.30 -17.11
N ARG A 36 12.22 12.13 -18.01
CA ARG A 36 11.54 13.36 -18.46
C ARG A 36 10.27 13.08 -19.28
N TYR A 37 10.25 11.97 -20.02
CA TYR A 37 9.05 11.52 -20.74
C TYR A 37 7.97 10.97 -19.80
N GLU A 38 8.36 10.29 -18.71
CA GLU A 38 7.43 9.74 -17.72
C GLU A 38 6.62 10.86 -17.02
N LEU A 39 7.27 11.99 -16.70
CA LEU A 39 6.63 13.19 -16.12
C LEU A 39 5.46 13.75 -16.92
N ARG A 40 5.51 13.59 -18.23
CA ARG A 40 4.55 14.17 -19.16
C ARG A 40 3.38 13.23 -19.48
N THR A 41 3.39 12.04 -18.89
CA THR A 41 2.39 11.02 -19.16
C THR A 41 1.25 11.10 -18.13
N PHE A 42 0.00 11.13 -18.61
CA PHE A 42 -1.19 11.16 -17.75
C PHE A 42 -1.26 9.98 -16.77
N ASP A 43 -0.70 8.83 -17.14
CA ASP A 43 -0.66 7.65 -16.27
C ASP A 43 0.18 7.86 -15.01
N LEU A 44 1.24 8.66 -15.06
CA LEU A 44 2.05 8.97 -13.88
C LEU A 44 1.23 9.78 -12.88
N TRP A 45 0.61 10.87 -13.34
CA TRP A 45 -0.23 11.73 -12.50
C TRP A 45 -1.42 10.98 -11.91
N ARG A 46 -2.08 10.14 -12.71
CA ARG A 46 -3.16 9.27 -12.24
C ARG A 46 -2.67 8.30 -11.17
N SER A 47 -1.47 7.75 -11.33
CA SER A 47 -0.87 6.86 -10.34
C SER A 47 -0.50 7.58 -9.04
N ILE A 48 0.07 8.79 -9.12
CA ILE A 48 0.42 9.62 -7.95
C ILE A 48 -0.84 9.97 -7.15
N ILE A 49 -1.91 10.38 -7.82
CA ILE A 49 -3.18 10.70 -7.17
C ILE A 49 -3.77 9.44 -6.51
N ALA A 50 -3.69 8.29 -7.18
CA ALA A 50 -4.14 7.02 -6.60
C ALA A 50 -3.36 6.63 -5.35
N GLU A 51 -2.02 6.75 -5.35
CA GLU A 51 -1.17 6.49 -4.18
C GLU A 51 -1.46 7.47 -3.02
N CYS A 52 -1.69 8.75 -3.34
CA CYS A 52 -2.08 9.76 -2.36
C CYS A 52 -3.43 9.43 -1.71
N LEU A 53 -4.46 9.15 -2.53
CA LEU A 53 -5.81 8.83 -2.07
C LEU A 53 -5.83 7.52 -1.27
N ALA A 54 -5.09 6.50 -1.73
CA ALA A 54 -5.00 5.24 -1.01
C ALA A 54 -4.33 5.43 0.36
N SER A 55 -3.24 6.19 0.44
CA SER A 55 -2.56 6.48 1.72
C SER A 55 -3.43 7.31 2.65
N PHE A 56 -4.17 8.28 2.10
CA PHE A 56 -5.17 9.05 2.83
C PHE A 56 -6.24 8.16 3.46
N LEU A 57 -6.85 7.28 2.67
CA LEU A 57 -7.90 6.37 3.15
C LEU A 57 -7.35 5.38 4.18
N TYR A 58 -6.14 4.86 3.94
CA TYR A 58 -5.50 3.92 4.86
C TYR A 58 -5.30 4.55 6.24
N VAL A 59 -4.67 5.72 6.30
CA VAL A 59 -4.40 6.41 7.57
C VAL A 59 -5.67 6.89 8.25
N PHE A 60 -6.63 7.43 7.49
CA PHE A 60 -7.92 7.85 8.03
C PHE A 60 -8.65 6.70 8.73
N LEU A 61 -8.79 5.55 8.05
CA LEU A 61 -9.49 4.38 8.58
C LEU A 61 -8.73 3.74 9.73
N LEU A 62 -7.41 3.57 9.60
CA LEU A 62 -6.59 2.93 10.62
C LEU A 62 -6.58 3.76 11.91
N CYS A 63 -6.28 5.06 11.83
CA CYS A 63 -6.29 5.94 13.00
C CYS A 63 -7.70 6.04 13.62
N ALA A 64 -8.77 5.93 12.83
CA ALA A 64 -10.14 5.93 13.37
C ALA A 64 -10.43 4.71 14.27
N THR A 65 -9.75 3.58 14.06
CA THR A 65 -9.90 2.40 14.93
C THR A 65 -9.26 2.54 16.30
N HIS A 66 -8.29 3.46 16.44
CA HIS A 66 -7.66 3.78 17.73
C HIS A 66 -8.53 4.72 18.58
N LEU A 67 -9.59 5.31 18.02
CA LEU A 67 -10.50 6.18 18.75
C LEU A 67 -11.51 5.36 19.54
N THR A 68 -11.60 5.62 20.85
CA THR A 68 -12.66 5.10 21.71
C THR A 68 -13.87 6.01 21.67
N TRP A 69 -14.93 5.59 20.98
CA TRP A 69 -16.18 6.36 20.85
C TRP A 69 -17.07 6.20 22.07
N THR A 70 -17.66 7.29 22.57
CA THR A 70 -18.67 7.26 23.63
C THR A 70 -19.88 6.43 23.16
N GLY A 71 -20.02 5.20 23.67
CA GLY A 71 -21.07 4.24 23.27
C GLY A 71 -20.58 2.94 22.62
N SER A 72 -19.27 2.79 22.37
CA SER A 72 -18.66 1.54 21.88
C SER A 72 -18.80 0.35 22.84
N ASN A 73 -19.26 0.58 24.08
CA ASN A 73 -19.68 -0.44 25.03
C ASN A 73 -20.78 -1.38 24.49
N PHE A 74 -21.47 -1.03 23.40
CA PHE A 74 -22.59 -1.81 22.88
C PHE A 74 -22.21 -3.12 22.17
N ILE A 75 -20.97 -3.26 21.66
CA ILE A 75 -20.58 -4.48 20.92
C ILE A 75 -19.49 -5.30 21.63
N PHE A 76 -18.51 -4.69 22.32
CA PHE A 76 -17.32 -5.41 22.80
C PHE A 76 -16.94 -5.17 24.27
N GLY A 77 -17.82 -4.57 25.08
CA GLY A 77 -17.76 -4.62 26.55
C GLY A 77 -16.48 -4.12 27.24
N SER A 78 -15.60 -3.39 26.54
CA SER A 78 -14.34 -2.90 27.10
C SER A 78 -14.02 -1.50 26.57
N SER A 79 -13.53 -0.64 27.47
CA SER A 79 -13.17 0.76 27.19
C SER A 79 -11.79 0.92 26.55
N THR A 80 -11.16 -0.18 26.14
CA THR A 80 -9.80 -0.23 25.56
C THR A 80 -9.86 -0.62 24.08
N PRO A 81 -9.06 -0.01 23.20
CA PRO A 81 -8.94 -0.46 21.81
C PRO A 81 -8.57 -1.94 21.76
N ASN A 82 -9.36 -2.76 21.07
CA ASN A 82 -9.03 -4.17 20.88
C ASN A 82 -7.99 -4.30 19.75
N TRP A 83 -6.76 -4.70 20.11
CA TRP A 83 -5.65 -4.91 19.17
C TRP A 83 -6.01 -5.82 17.99
N LEU A 84 -6.88 -6.81 18.20
CA LEU A 84 -7.37 -7.67 17.12
C LEU A 84 -8.18 -6.89 16.08
N ILE A 85 -9.01 -5.93 16.52
CA ILE A 85 -9.83 -5.10 15.61
C ILE A 85 -8.93 -4.18 14.79
N ILE A 86 -7.92 -3.57 15.43
CA ILE A 86 -6.92 -2.73 14.75
C ILE A 86 -6.19 -3.55 13.68
N ALA A 87 -5.69 -4.74 14.05
CA ALA A 87 -5.00 -5.63 13.12
C ALA A 87 -5.89 -6.08 11.96
N LEU A 88 -7.14 -6.49 12.23
CA LEU A 88 -8.11 -6.86 11.20
C LEU A 88 -8.41 -5.68 10.27
N CYS A 89 -8.63 -4.49 10.82
CA CYS A 89 -8.90 -3.29 10.04
C CYS A 89 -7.70 -2.93 9.15
N SER A 90 -6.48 -2.96 9.68
CA SER A 90 -5.27 -2.68 8.93
C SER A 90 -5.13 -3.58 7.70
N GLY A 91 -5.35 -4.90 7.88
CA GLY A 91 -5.17 -5.87 6.81
C GLY A 91 -6.29 -5.84 5.78
N PHE A 92 -7.54 -5.77 6.21
CA PHE A 92 -8.67 -5.68 5.28
C PHE A 92 -8.69 -4.36 4.52
N THR A 93 -8.38 -3.24 5.18
CA THR A 93 -8.24 -1.95 4.50
C THR A 93 -7.15 -2.03 3.45
N MET A 94 -5.99 -2.59 3.78
CA MET A 94 -4.92 -2.73 2.80
C MET A 94 -5.30 -3.66 1.63
N ALA A 95 -5.95 -4.80 1.90
CA ALA A 95 -6.47 -5.68 0.84
C ALA A 95 -7.44 -4.92 -0.09
N THR A 96 -8.38 -4.18 0.47
CA THR A 96 -9.36 -3.39 -0.30
C THR A 96 -8.68 -2.32 -1.12
N LEU A 97 -7.75 -1.55 -0.54
CA LEU A 97 -7.06 -0.49 -1.25
C LEU A 97 -6.18 -1.03 -2.39
N ILE A 98 -5.50 -2.16 -2.19
CA ILE A 98 -4.74 -2.80 -3.27
C ILE A 98 -5.68 -3.33 -4.35
N GLN A 99 -6.85 -3.86 -3.98
CA GLN A 99 -7.84 -4.31 -4.96
C GLN A 99 -8.39 -3.13 -5.79
N CYS A 100 -8.57 -1.96 -5.18
CA CYS A 100 -9.07 -0.75 -5.83
C CYS A 100 -8.00 -0.02 -6.66
N PHE A 101 -6.80 0.18 -6.11
CA PHE A 101 -5.78 1.06 -6.68
C PHE A 101 -4.60 0.31 -7.30
N GLY A 102 -4.45 -0.99 -7.04
CA GLY A 102 -3.34 -1.81 -7.53
C GLY A 102 -3.21 -1.80 -9.05
N HIS A 103 -4.32 -1.82 -9.78
CA HIS A 103 -4.32 -1.76 -11.25
C HIS A 103 -3.97 -0.38 -11.82
N ILE A 104 -4.03 0.68 -11.00
CA ILE A 104 -3.76 2.06 -11.41
C ILE A 104 -2.30 2.39 -11.15
N SER A 105 -1.85 2.27 -9.90
CA SER A 105 -0.52 2.74 -9.47
C SER A 105 0.49 1.65 -9.18
N GLY A 106 0.04 0.39 -9.06
CA GLY A 106 0.79 -0.71 -8.46
C GLY A 106 0.43 -0.96 -6.99
N GLY A 107 -0.30 -0.03 -6.34
CA GLY A 107 -0.80 -0.19 -4.98
C GLY A 107 0.32 -0.32 -3.94
N HIS A 108 1.32 0.55 -4.01
CA HIS A 108 2.43 0.50 -3.06
C HIS A 108 1.99 0.94 -1.66
N ILE A 109 1.31 2.10 -1.58
CA ILE A 109 0.66 2.70 -0.39
C ILE A 109 1.60 2.83 0.83
N ASN A 110 2.90 2.60 0.61
CA ASN A 110 3.92 2.51 1.64
C ASN A 110 5.28 2.95 1.05
N PRO A 111 5.97 3.91 1.69
CA PRO A 111 7.32 4.32 1.31
C PRO A 111 8.33 3.17 1.28
N ALA A 112 8.31 2.25 2.26
CA ALA A 112 9.25 1.12 2.33
C ALA A 112 9.07 0.15 1.16
N VAL A 113 7.82 -0.13 0.76
CA VAL A 113 7.50 -0.91 -0.44
C VAL A 113 7.96 -0.19 -1.70
N THR A 114 7.77 1.13 -1.77
CA THR A 114 8.24 1.90 -2.93
C THR A 114 9.76 1.88 -3.05
N ILE A 115 10.47 2.00 -1.93
CA ILE A 115 11.94 1.94 -1.89
C ILE A 115 12.45 0.56 -2.32
N SER A 116 11.81 -0.54 -1.91
CA SER A 116 12.21 -1.87 -2.36
C SER A 116 12.05 -2.07 -3.87
N PHE A 117 10.99 -1.49 -4.45
CA PHE A 117 10.78 -1.47 -5.90
C PHE A 117 11.80 -0.59 -6.64
N LEU A 118 12.30 0.46 -5.99
CA LEU A 118 13.39 1.29 -6.51
C LEU A 118 14.70 0.50 -6.55
N PHE A 119 15.07 -0.22 -5.48
CA PHE A 119 16.28 -1.04 -5.44
C PHE A 119 16.27 -2.20 -6.44
N THR A 120 15.10 -2.80 -6.67
CA THR A 120 14.92 -3.83 -7.70
C THR A 120 14.78 -3.26 -9.11
N LYS A 121 14.92 -1.94 -9.29
CA LYS A 121 14.80 -1.21 -10.58
C LYS A 121 13.47 -1.49 -11.31
N ARG A 122 12.41 -1.71 -10.55
CA ARG A 122 11.03 -1.89 -11.05
C ARG A 122 10.33 -0.55 -11.28
N ILE A 123 10.76 0.50 -10.60
CA ILE A 123 10.28 1.88 -10.77
C ILE A 123 11.45 2.84 -10.99
N SER A 124 11.18 3.99 -11.62
CA SER A 124 12.17 5.05 -11.76
C SER A 124 12.40 5.79 -10.42
N PRO A 125 13.62 6.29 -10.15
CA PRO A 125 13.90 7.05 -8.93
C PRO A 125 12.99 8.27 -8.74
N LEU A 126 12.64 8.93 -9.84
CA LEU A 126 11.73 10.08 -9.82
C LEU A 126 10.32 9.67 -9.42
N ARG A 127 9.78 8.59 -9.99
CA ARG A 127 8.46 8.05 -9.61
C ARG A 127 8.44 7.59 -8.16
N ALA A 128 9.51 6.94 -7.70
CA ALA A 128 9.65 6.53 -6.30
C ALA A 128 9.56 7.74 -5.36
N PHE A 129 10.30 8.80 -5.67
CA PHE A 129 10.28 10.04 -4.89
C PHE A 129 8.87 10.68 -4.87
N MET A 130 8.22 10.78 -6.03
CA MET A 130 6.86 11.33 -6.12
C MET A 130 5.83 10.50 -5.37
N TYR A 131 5.97 9.18 -5.37
CA TYR A 131 5.10 8.28 -4.59
C TYR A 131 5.29 8.49 -3.09
N ILE A 132 6.54 8.60 -2.62
CA ILE A 132 6.82 8.86 -1.20
C ILE A 132 6.20 10.19 -0.76
N LEU A 133 6.33 11.24 -1.57
CA LEU A 133 5.68 12.52 -1.29
C LEU A 133 4.16 12.38 -1.24
N ALA A 134 3.56 11.67 -2.20
CA ALA A 134 2.13 11.39 -2.25
C ALA A 134 1.64 10.63 -1.01
N HIS A 135 2.42 9.64 -0.55
CA HIS A 135 2.13 8.87 0.67
C HIS A 135 2.10 9.77 1.89
N CYS A 136 3.13 10.61 2.06
CA CYS A 136 3.20 11.55 3.18
C CYS A 136 2.06 12.56 3.15
N THR A 137 1.78 13.17 1.99
CA THR A 137 0.68 14.15 1.88
C THR A 137 -0.69 13.52 2.11
N GLY A 138 -0.91 12.30 1.60
CA GLY A 138 -2.13 11.55 1.80
C GLY A 138 -2.33 11.20 3.28
N ALA A 139 -1.30 10.65 3.92
CA ALA A 139 -1.30 10.32 5.34
C ALA A 139 -1.62 11.53 6.23
N ILE A 140 -0.94 12.67 5.99
CA ILE A 140 -1.19 13.91 6.73
C ILE A 140 -2.62 14.39 6.53
N ALA A 141 -3.14 14.38 5.30
CA ALA A 141 -4.51 14.79 5.02
C ALA A 141 -5.54 13.86 5.68
N GLY A 142 -5.26 12.55 5.73
CA GLY A 142 -6.13 11.56 6.37
C GLY A 142 -6.22 11.77 7.88
N ALA A 143 -5.06 11.96 8.52
CA ALA A 143 -4.99 12.28 9.94
C ALA A 143 -5.64 13.64 10.25
N ALA A 144 -5.42 14.66 9.41
CA ALA A 144 -6.01 15.99 9.59
C ALA A 144 -7.53 15.98 9.47
N LEU A 145 -8.09 15.22 8.51
CA LEU A 145 -9.54 15.08 8.39
C LEU A 145 -10.13 14.36 9.60
N LEU A 146 -9.47 13.29 10.07
CA LEU A 146 -9.90 12.58 11.27
C LEU A 146 -9.90 13.50 12.49
N TYR A 147 -8.87 14.32 12.64
CA TYR A 147 -8.80 15.34 13.69
C TYR A 147 -9.95 16.35 13.59
N GLY A 148 -10.23 16.88 12.39
CA GLY A 148 -11.33 17.82 12.17
C GLY A 148 -12.71 17.24 12.51
N VAL A 149 -12.97 15.99 12.11
CA VAL A 149 -14.27 15.33 12.36
C VAL A 149 -14.46 14.99 13.84
N THR A 150 -13.40 14.64 14.56
CA THR A 150 -13.47 14.21 15.97
C THR A 150 -13.56 15.37 16.95
N VAL A 151 -12.83 16.47 16.71
CA VAL A 151 -12.82 17.66 17.59
C VAL A 151 -14.16 18.38 17.60
N THR A 152 -14.88 18.39 16.48
CA THR A 152 -16.16 19.12 16.36
C THR A 152 -17.32 18.45 17.11
N GLY A 153 -17.17 17.20 17.54
CA GLY A 153 -18.27 16.37 18.09
C GLY A 153 -18.35 16.23 19.61
N ASN A 154 -17.50 16.88 20.41
CA ASN A 154 -17.40 16.70 21.87
C ASN A 154 -17.21 15.23 22.35
N GLN A 155 -16.79 14.31 21.47
CA GLN A 155 -16.60 12.87 21.77
C GLN A 155 -15.20 12.55 22.34
N MET A 156 -14.45 13.56 22.81
CA MET A 156 -13.03 13.44 23.10
C MET A 156 -12.78 12.92 24.52
N HIS A 157 -12.90 11.61 24.72
CA HIS A 157 -12.25 10.93 25.86
C HIS A 157 -10.98 10.25 25.35
N SER A 158 -9.84 10.83 25.71
CA SER A 158 -8.48 10.28 25.50
C SER A 158 -8.08 10.03 24.05
N MET A 159 -7.44 11.02 23.42
CA MET A 159 -6.59 10.76 22.26
C MET A 159 -5.35 10.01 22.76
N GLY A 160 -5.43 8.68 22.83
CA GLY A 160 -4.25 7.85 22.98
C GLY A 160 -3.29 8.03 21.79
N PRO A 161 -2.16 7.31 21.75
CA PRO A 161 -1.30 7.29 20.57
C PRO A 161 -2.15 6.80 19.38
N LEU A 162 -2.52 7.69 18.46
CA LEU A 162 -3.44 7.43 17.34
C LEU A 162 -2.80 6.51 16.27
N GLY A 163 -2.39 5.31 16.67
CA GLY A 163 -1.57 4.42 15.86
C GLY A 163 -0.09 4.83 15.81
N ILE A 164 0.37 5.70 16.71
CA ILE A 164 1.81 5.97 16.86
C ILE A 164 2.44 4.77 17.57
N THR A 165 3.41 4.13 16.93
CA THR A 165 4.24 3.10 17.56
C THR A 165 5.17 3.76 18.57
N ILE A 166 4.80 3.71 19.85
CA ILE A 166 5.66 4.13 20.95
C ILE A 166 6.40 2.90 21.43
N GLY A 167 7.73 2.97 21.54
CA GLY A 167 8.51 1.89 22.11
C GLY A 167 8.20 1.74 23.59
N HIS A 168 7.86 0.53 24.03
CA HIS A 168 7.66 0.23 25.44
C HIS A 168 8.97 0.49 26.23
N ASP A 169 8.87 1.09 27.42
CA ASP A 169 10.03 1.48 28.26
C ASP A 169 10.94 0.30 28.64
N SER A 170 10.47 -0.95 28.50
CA SER A 170 11.25 -2.16 28.77
C SER A 170 12.05 -2.70 27.57
N LEU A 171 11.87 -2.14 26.37
CA LEU A 171 12.52 -2.62 25.15
C LEU A 171 13.69 -1.73 24.75
N ASN A 172 14.81 -2.36 24.41
CA ASN A 172 15.95 -1.64 23.84
C ASN A 172 15.62 -1.16 22.42
N VAL A 173 16.14 0.00 22.04
CA VAL A 173 15.98 0.56 20.68
C VAL A 173 16.33 -0.45 19.58
N TRP A 174 17.39 -1.24 19.78
CA TRP A 174 17.82 -2.27 18.83
C TRP A 174 16.80 -3.41 18.65
N GLN A 175 16.07 -3.77 19.70
CA GLN A 175 15.02 -4.78 19.63
C GLN A 175 13.83 -4.26 18.82
N LEU A 176 13.41 -3.02 19.07
CA LEU A 176 12.33 -2.37 18.32
C LEU A 176 12.66 -2.26 16.84
N VAL A 177 13.87 -1.79 16.50
CA VAL A 177 14.35 -1.72 15.11
C VAL A 177 14.38 -3.10 14.45
N THR A 178 14.78 -4.14 15.18
CA THR A 178 14.84 -5.51 14.63
C THR A 178 13.45 -6.05 14.32
N VAL A 179 12.49 -5.86 15.23
CA VAL A 179 11.10 -6.26 15.01
C VAL A 179 10.52 -5.52 13.80
N GLU A 180 10.64 -4.18 13.77
CA GLU A 180 10.12 -3.37 12.67
C GLU A 180 10.72 -3.75 11.31
N LEU A 181 12.03 -4.04 11.28
CA LEU A 181 12.73 -4.50 10.08
C LEU A 181 12.20 -5.85 9.59
N LEU A 182 11.98 -6.81 10.48
CA LEU A 182 11.46 -8.12 10.13
C LEU A 182 10.00 -8.06 9.65
N LEU A 183 9.16 -7.25 10.29
CA LEU A 183 7.77 -7.06 9.87
C LEU A 183 7.70 -6.38 8.51
N THR A 184 8.51 -5.34 8.30
CA THR A 184 8.62 -4.68 6.98
C THR A 184 9.14 -5.65 5.92
N PHE A 185 10.10 -6.50 6.26
CA PHE A 185 10.60 -7.53 5.35
C PHE A 185 9.49 -8.49 4.93
N VAL A 186 8.65 -8.98 5.85
CA VAL A 186 7.52 -9.88 5.53
C VAL A 186 6.53 -9.21 4.57
N VAL A 187 6.19 -7.95 4.83
CA VAL A 187 5.29 -7.16 3.96
C VAL A 187 5.88 -6.99 2.56
N VAL A 188 7.12 -6.50 2.48
CA VAL A 188 7.81 -6.26 1.21
C VAL A 188 8.01 -7.55 0.42
N PHE A 189 8.44 -8.63 1.11
CA PHE A 189 8.61 -9.94 0.51
C PHE A 189 7.30 -10.47 -0.05
N THR A 190 6.20 -10.34 0.70
CA THR A 190 4.87 -10.78 0.25
C THR A 190 4.44 -9.99 -0.99
N THR A 191 4.56 -8.66 -0.97
CA THR A 191 4.24 -7.81 -2.14
C THR A 191 5.05 -8.22 -3.37
N TYR A 192 6.35 -8.44 -3.20
CA TYR A 192 7.21 -8.86 -4.31
C TYR A 192 6.84 -10.26 -4.82
N ALA A 193 6.58 -11.20 -3.92
CA ALA A 193 6.18 -12.57 -4.25
C ALA A 193 4.80 -12.66 -4.89
N THR A 194 3.88 -11.71 -4.61
CA THR A 194 2.59 -11.62 -5.29
C THR A 194 2.69 -11.01 -6.68
N MET A 195 3.66 -10.12 -6.92
CA MET A 195 3.85 -9.47 -8.22
C MET A 195 4.77 -10.25 -9.17
N ASP A 196 5.28 -11.41 -8.78
CA ASP A 196 6.10 -12.25 -9.64
C ASP A 196 5.26 -12.93 -10.73
N SER A 197 5.52 -12.58 -11.99
CA SER A 197 4.88 -13.16 -13.17
C SER A 197 5.12 -14.67 -13.35
N ASN A 198 6.14 -15.23 -12.69
CA ASN A 198 6.43 -16.67 -12.77
C ASN A 198 5.63 -17.49 -11.74
N ARG A 199 5.00 -16.82 -10.77
CA ARG A 199 4.16 -17.49 -9.77
C ARG A 199 2.85 -17.92 -10.40
N LYS A 200 2.45 -19.17 -10.16
CA LYS A 200 1.06 -19.61 -10.35
C LYS A 200 0.24 -19.01 -9.22
N SER A 201 -0.49 -17.92 -9.49
CA SER A 201 -1.31 -17.27 -8.46
C SER A 201 -2.53 -18.16 -8.15
N PHE A 202 -2.60 -18.63 -6.91
CA PHE A 202 -3.77 -19.28 -6.35
C PHE A 202 -4.43 -18.27 -5.42
N GLY A 203 -5.43 -17.54 -5.92
CA GLY A 203 -6.21 -16.57 -5.13
C GLY A 203 -6.02 -15.11 -5.53
N SER A 204 -6.37 -14.20 -4.62
CA SER A 204 -6.24 -12.75 -4.81
C SER A 204 -4.90 -12.25 -4.26
N ASP A 205 -4.12 -11.60 -5.12
CA ASP A 205 -2.85 -10.96 -4.76
C ASP A 205 -3.07 -9.86 -3.70
N ALA A 206 -4.18 -9.12 -3.81
CA ALA A 206 -4.56 -8.08 -2.86
C ALA A 206 -4.84 -8.65 -1.46
N LEU A 207 -5.53 -9.79 -1.38
CA LEU A 207 -5.78 -10.46 -0.10
C LEU A 207 -4.49 -10.93 0.55
N SER A 208 -3.56 -11.48 -0.23
CA SER A 208 -2.27 -11.96 0.29
C SER A 208 -1.47 -10.82 0.92
N ILE A 209 -1.43 -9.65 0.27
CA ILE A 209 -0.76 -8.48 0.82
C ILE A 209 -1.50 -7.96 2.06
N GLY A 210 -2.83 -7.90 2.04
CA GLY A 210 -3.60 -7.49 3.21
C GLY A 210 -3.40 -8.39 4.43
N ILE A 211 -3.31 -9.71 4.24
CA ILE A 211 -2.99 -10.66 5.32
C ILE A 211 -1.58 -10.38 5.88
N ALA A 212 -0.60 -10.02 5.05
CA ALA A 212 0.73 -9.65 5.54
C ALA A 212 0.68 -8.42 6.46
N TYR A 213 -0.12 -7.40 6.10
CA TYR A 213 -0.33 -6.22 6.96
C TYR A 213 -1.12 -6.54 8.24
N LEU A 214 -2.10 -7.46 8.16
CA LEU A 214 -2.81 -7.96 9.33
C LEU A 214 -1.83 -8.61 10.30
N ILE A 215 -1.03 -9.56 9.82
CA ILE A 215 -0.03 -10.26 10.64
C ILE A 215 0.95 -9.25 11.22
N ALA A 216 1.47 -8.34 10.40
CA ALA A 216 2.40 -7.33 10.86
C ALA A 216 1.83 -6.44 11.96
N SER A 217 0.56 -6.04 11.86
CA SER A 217 -0.12 -5.23 12.88
C SER A 217 -0.54 -6.05 14.11
N LEU A 218 -0.71 -7.37 13.97
CA LEU A 218 -1.01 -8.27 15.07
C LEU A 218 0.23 -8.58 15.91
N THR A 219 1.39 -8.71 15.25
CA THR A 219 2.66 -9.06 15.89
C THR A 219 3.56 -7.86 16.17
N GLY A 220 3.26 -6.71 15.56
CA GLY A 220 3.86 -5.45 15.92
C GLY A 220 3.60 -5.20 17.40
N CYS A 221 4.67 -4.90 18.16
CA CYS A 221 4.55 -4.53 19.55
C CYS A 221 3.72 -3.25 19.65
N HIS A 222 2.41 -3.44 19.78
CA HIS A 222 1.50 -2.44 20.26
C HIS A 222 1.47 -2.61 21.78
N ASP A 223 1.83 -1.52 22.46
CA ASP A 223 2.02 -1.32 23.90
C ASP A 223 3.45 -1.53 24.40
#